data_AF-A0A8H4AK18-F1
#
_entry.id   AF-A0A8H4AK18-F1
#
_cell.length_a   1.000
_cell.length_b   1.000
_cell.length_c   1.000
_cell.angle_alpha   90.00
_cell.angle_beta   90.00
_cell.angle_gamma   90.00
#
_symmetry.space_group_name_H-M   'P 1'
#
loop_
_entity.id
_entity.type
_entity.pdbx_description
1 polymer ?
#
loop_
_entity_poly.entity_id
_entity_poly.type
_entity_poly.pdbx_seq_one_letter_code
_entity_poly.pdbx_strand_id
1 'polypeptide(L)'
;MDLPIAWNLDDKSSYLSVDESGLRVNYEGLGKSDEDVGGIRTNHPIPPYCKLFYFEVDIIDEGENKIIGIGFCDKEFNLNRMPGWDDA
;
A
#
# COMPACT_ATOMS: atom_id res chain seq x y z
N MET A 1 -3.46 16.35 -14.03
CA MET A 1 -3.66 15.31 -13.01
C MET A 1 -2.83 14.14 -13.45
N ASP A 2 -2.00 13.64 -12.56
CA ASP A 2 -1.01 12.61 -12.87
C ASP A 2 -1.55 11.23 -12.53
N LEU A 3 -1.06 10.20 -13.23
CA LEU A 3 -1.44 8.82 -12.99
C LEU A 3 -0.63 8.23 -11.81
N PRO A 4 -1.20 7.30 -11.03
CA PRO A 4 -0.43 6.50 -10.09
C PRO A 4 0.57 5.62 -10.84
N ILE A 5 1.86 5.94 -10.74
CA ILE A 5 2.93 5.20 -11.43
C ILE A 5 3.97 4.61 -10.48
N ALA A 6 3.90 4.95 -9.19
CA ALA A 6 4.82 4.48 -8.16
C ALA A 6 4.17 4.58 -6.76
N TRP A 7 4.79 3.94 -5.78
CA TRP A 7 4.46 4.12 -4.37
C TRP A 7 4.89 5.50 -3.86
N ASN A 8 4.17 6.02 -2.88
CA ASN A 8 4.47 7.31 -2.28
C ASN A 8 5.43 7.14 -1.10
N LEU A 9 6.62 7.76 -1.19
CA LEU A 9 7.64 7.67 -0.15
C LEU A 9 7.26 8.42 1.14
N ASP A 10 6.40 9.44 1.02
CA ASP A 10 5.95 10.28 2.14
C ASP A 10 4.61 9.80 2.73
N ASP A 11 3.91 8.90 2.04
CA ASP A 11 2.56 8.44 2.39
C ASP A 11 2.53 6.91 2.58
N LYS A 12 3.32 6.48 3.56
CA LYS A 12 3.53 5.08 3.94
C LYS A 12 3.76 4.94 5.45
N SER A 13 3.46 3.75 5.98
CA SER A 13 3.84 3.39 7.35
C SER A 13 5.37 3.38 7.52
N SER A 14 5.83 3.59 8.76
CA SER A 14 7.25 3.44 9.14
C SER A 14 7.74 2.00 9.04
N TYR A 15 6.84 1.02 8.99
CA TYR A 15 7.20 -0.41 8.83
C TYR A 15 7.49 -0.81 7.39
N LEU A 16 7.37 0.10 6.43
CA LEU A 16 7.57 -0.20 5.02
C LEU A 16 8.77 0.56 4.46
N SER A 17 9.60 -0.12 3.69
CA SER A 17 10.59 0.49 2.81
C SER A 17 10.18 0.31 1.34
N VAL A 18 10.61 1.26 0.52
CA VAL A 18 10.41 1.22 -0.94
C VAL A 18 11.79 1.31 -1.59
N ASP A 19 12.01 0.49 -2.61
CA ASP A 19 13.28 0.50 -3.34
C ASP A 19 13.46 1.76 -4.21
N GLU A 20 14.63 1.89 -4.83
CA GLU A 20 14.95 3.04 -5.69
C GLU A 20 14.05 3.14 -6.92
N SER A 21 13.41 2.03 -7.34
CA SER A 21 12.47 2.05 -8.47
C SER A 21 11.12 2.68 -8.11
N GLY A 22 10.79 2.74 -6.81
CA GLY A 22 9.49 3.20 -6.34
C GLY A 22 8.38 2.15 -6.51
N LEU A 23 8.69 0.92 -6.94
CA LEU A 23 7.69 -0.11 -7.28
C LEU A 23 7.72 -1.32 -6.35
N ARG A 24 8.84 -1.56 -5.66
CA ARG A 24 8.94 -2.67 -4.70
C ARG A 24 8.80 -2.17 -3.28
N VAL A 25 7.89 -2.79 -2.54
CA VAL A 25 7.68 -2.54 -1.11
C VAL A 25 8.21 -3.75 -0.33
N ASN A 26 8.91 -3.49 0.77
CA ASN A 26 9.29 -4.52 1.74
C ASN A 26 8.72 -4.17 3.11
N TYR A 27 8.28 -5.18 3.84
CA TYR A 27 7.87 -5.05 5.23
C TYR A 27 9.07 -5.27 6.16
N GLU A 28 9.29 -4.32 7.06
CA GLU A 28 10.42 -4.25 8.00
C GLU A 28 9.97 -4.18 9.47
N GLY A 29 8.65 -4.28 9.72
CA GLY A 29 8.10 -4.34 11.06
C GLY A 29 8.29 -5.72 11.72
N LEU A 30 7.90 -5.82 13.00
CA LEU A 30 8.02 -7.06 13.76
C LEU A 30 6.92 -8.09 13.45
N GLY A 31 5.77 -7.64 12.93
CA GLY A 31 4.66 -8.51 12.54
C GLY A 31 4.08 -9.38 13.67
N LYS A 32 4.11 -8.92 14.93
CA LYS A 32 3.67 -9.74 16.08
C LYS A 32 2.20 -9.58 16.42
N SER A 33 1.59 -8.49 15.98
CA SER A 33 0.19 -8.17 16.22
C SER A 33 -0.41 -7.32 15.11
N ASP A 34 -1.72 -7.15 15.14
CA ASP A 34 -2.44 -6.27 14.20
C ASP A 34 -2.01 -4.80 14.30
N GLU A 35 -1.36 -4.39 15.40
CA GLU A 35 -0.80 -3.04 15.55
C GLU A 35 0.48 -2.83 14.71
N ASP A 36 1.14 -3.93 14.30
CA ASP A 36 2.34 -3.88 13.47
C ASP A 36 2.01 -3.86 11.96
N VAL A 37 0.74 -3.72 11.58
CA VAL A 37 0.34 -3.63 10.17
C VAL A 37 0.85 -2.32 9.58
N GLY A 38 1.41 -2.38 8.36
CA GLY A 38 1.85 -1.21 7.61
C GLY A 38 1.20 -1.17 6.23
N GLY A 39 0.63 -0.02 5.89
CA GLY A 39 0.05 0.29 4.58
C GLY A 39 0.84 1.39 3.86
N ILE A 40 0.63 1.47 2.54
CA ILE A 40 1.23 2.48 1.66
C ILE A 40 0.25 2.82 0.53
N ARG A 41 0.23 4.08 0.12
CA ARG A 41 -0.54 4.56 -1.03
C ARG A 41 0.35 4.87 -2.23
N THR A 42 -0.25 4.93 -3.42
CA THR A 42 0.41 5.40 -4.63
C THR A 42 0.68 6.91 -4.57
N ASN A 43 1.65 7.39 -5.36
CA ASN A 43 2.02 8.81 -5.42
C ASN A 43 0.89 9.75 -5.87
N HIS A 44 -0.10 9.23 -6.60
CA HIS A 44 -1.30 9.95 -7.01
C HIS A 44 -2.55 9.06 -6.86
N PRO A 45 -3.75 9.63 -6.67
CA PRO A 45 -4.99 8.88 -6.74
C PRO A 45 -5.34 8.51 -8.19
N ILE A 46 -6.22 7.53 -8.38
CA ILE A 46 -6.77 7.20 -9.70
C ILE A 46 -7.58 8.40 -10.21
N PRO A 47 -7.25 8.97 -11.39
CA PRO A 47 -7.98 10.11 -11.90
C PRO A 47 -9.44 9.76 -12.27
N PRO A 48 -10.43 10.63 -11.99
CA PRO A 48 -11.84 10.34 -12.26
C PRO A 48 -12.19 10.09 -13.74
N TYR A 49 -11.34 10.56 -14.67
CA TYR A 49 -11.51 10.33 -16.10
C TYR A 49 -11.03 8.93 -16.56
N CYS A 50 -10.34 8.18 -15.69
CA CYS A 50 -10.05 6.77 -15.91
C CYS A 50 -11.33 5.96 -15.74
N LYS A 51 -12.04 5.69 -16.84
CA LYS A 51 -13.26 4.85 -16.84
C LYS A 51 -12.99 3.42 -16.40
N LEU A 52 -11.77 2.94 -16.67
CA LEU A 52 -11.26 1.66 -16.23
C LEU A 52 -9.81 1.91 -15.79
N PHE A 53 -9.49 1.49 -14.57
CA PHE A 53 -8.14 1.51 -14.04
C PHE A 53 -7.74 0.08 -13.70
N TYR A 54 -6.48 -0.25 -13.99
CA TYR A 54 -5.95 -1.58 -13.81
C TYR A 54 -4.52 -1.48 -13.26
N PHE A 55 -4.22 -2.34 -12.30
CA PHE A 55 -2.89 -2.53 -11.76
C PHE A 55 -2.72 -3.98 -11.35
N GLU A 56 -1.49 -4.44 -11.32
CA GLU A 56 -1.11 -5.76 -10.84
C GLU A 56 -0.08 -5.59 -9.71
N VAL A 57 -0.06 -6.56 -8.80
CA VAL A 57 0.94 -6.68 -7.75
C VAL A 57 1.47 -8.10 -7.80
N ASP A 58 2.78 -8.24 -7.92
CA ASP A 58 3.45 -9.54 -7.82
C ASP A 58 3.89 -9.79 -6.38
N ILE A 59 3.59 -10.98 -5.86
CA ILE A 59 3.95 -11.36 -4.49
C ILE A 59 5.27 -12.13 -4.55
N ILE A 60 6.36 -11.38 -4.34
CA ILE A 60 7.73 -11.90 -4.39
C ILE A 60 8.05 -12.77 -3.16
N ASP A 61 7.53 -12.37 -2.00
CA ASP A 61 7.70 -13.05 -0.71
C ASP A 61 6.40 -12.90 0.09
N GLU A 62 5.82 -14.03 0.54
CA GLU A 62 4.60 -14.06 1.35
C GLU A 62 4.85 -13.72 2.83
N GLY A 63 6.11 -13.73 3.27
CA GLY A 63 6.50 -13.49 4.66
C GLY A 63 6.06 -14.61 5.61
N GLU A 64 6.36 -14.43 6.91
CA GLU A 64 6.10 -15.45 7.93
C GLU A 64 4.60 -15.69 8.16
N ASN A 65 3.81 -14.62 8.25
CA ASN A 65 2.39 -14.70 8.58
C ASN A 65 1.46 -14.76 7.37
N LYS A 66 1.96 -14.55 6.14
CA LYS A 66 1.17 -14.60 4.90
C LYS A 66 -0.02 -13.64 4.86
N ILE A 67 0.11 -12.48 5.51
CA ILE A 67 -0.94 -11.48 5.59
C ILE A 67 -0.58 -10.31 4.69
N ILE A 68 -1.20 -10.25 3.51
CA ILE A 68 -1.00 -9.18 2.53
C ILE A 68 -2.38 -8.72 2.04
N GLY A 69 -2.69 -7.43 2.25
CA GLY A 69 -3.89 -6.80 1.74
C GLY A 69 -3.58 -5.92 0.52
N ILE A 70 -4.33 -6.11 -0.58
CA ILE A 70 -4.21 -5.31 -1.80
C ILE A 70 -5.58 -4.74 -2.12
N GLY A 71 -5.65 -3.44 -2.37
CA GLY A 71 -6.91 -2.80 -2.68
C GLY A 71 -6.81 -1.29 -2.78
N PHE A 72 -7.89 -0.63 -2.41
CA PHE A 72 -8.03 0.82 -2.47
C PHE A 72 -8.36 1.37 -1.09
N CYS A 73 -7.97 2.62 -0.87
CA CYS A 73 -8.38 3.39 0.29
C CYS A 73 -8.52 4.86 -0.11
N ASP A 74 -9.15 5.67 0.74
CA ASP A 74 -9.10 7.11 0.60
C ASP A 74 -7.79 7.69 1.16
N LYS A 75 -7.69 9.02 1.13
CA LYS A 75 -6.51 9.74 1.61
C LYS A 75 -6.38 9.75 3.13
N GLU A 76 -7.49 9.69 3.86
CA GLU A 76 -7.53 9.80 5.33
C GLU A 76 -7.38 8.44 6.02
N PHE A 77 -7.43 7.35 5.25
CA PHE A 77 -7.24 5.99 5.73
C PHE A 77 -5.97 5.83 6.58
N ASN A 78 -6.11 5.15 7.71
CA ASN A 78 -5.02 4.90 8.65
C ASN A 78 -4.05 3.86 8.08
N LEU A 79 -2.82 4.27 7.80
CA LEU A 79 -1.78 3.41 7.25
C LEU A 79 -1.22 2.36 8.23
N ASN A 80 -1.76 2.27 9.45
CA ASN A 80 -1.48 1.16 10.37
C ASN A 80 -2.62 0.12 10.39
N ARG A 81 -3.38 0.03 9.30
CA ARG A 81 -4.49 -0.91 9.10
C ARG A 81 -4.44 -1.50 7.69
N MET A 82 -5.15 -2.62 7.49
CA MET A 82 -5.26 -3.25 6.17
C MET A 82 -6.40 -2.64 5.35
N PRO A 83 -6.25 -2.56 4.01
CA PRO A 83 -7.34 -2.18 3.12
C PRO A 83 -8.61 -3.00 3.41
N GLY A 84 -9.73 -2.31 3.62
CA GLY A 84 -11.04 -2.92 3.92
C GLY A 84 -11.33 -3.18 5.40
N TRP A 85 -10.45 -2.82 6.34
CA TRP A 85 -10.72 -2.90 7.79
C TRP A 85 -11.52 -1.74 8.36
N ASP A 86 -11.59 -0.63 7.64
CA ASP A 86 -12.38 0.54 8.02
C ASP A 86 -13.63 0.61 7.17
N ASP A 87 -14.70 1.12 7.78
CA ASP A 87 -15.92 1.44 7.04
C ASP A 87 -15.62 2.55 6.02
N ALA A 88 -16.27 2.46 4.86
CA ALA A 88 -16.13 3.42 3.75
C ALA A 88 -16.84 4.76 4.01
#